data_AF-H1VH57-F1
#
_entry.id   AF-H1VH57-F1
#
_cell.length_a   1.000
_cell.length_b   1.000
_cell.length_c   1.000
_cell.angle_alpha   90.00
_cell.angle_beta   90.00
_cell.angle_gamma   90.00
#
_symmetry.space_group_name_H-M   'P 1'
#
loop_
_entity.id
_entity.type
_entity.pdbx_description
1 polymer ?
#
loop_
_entity_poly.entity_id
_entity_poly.type
_entity_poly.pdbx_seq_one_letter_code
_entity_poly.pdbx_strand_id
1 'polypeptide(L)'
;MDVLRKIGGWFAPPPNKAEDGRDAWPSRASFLLASMGGCAGMGNLLRYPSQVYNNHGLQWYIPYLMAVFIVAIPVLVLEIAIGQAYRGGSVVAYNNLNQRLKGTGLSLLYVGFVVTPYFVVNLAWIMSYFRHSFTSPLPWTGRGEEFFNRDVVANIDPIEGSLSADGSSVLNYTQYPGTALIGETTGWAAFTFFLMWVSIFRGVGLTGRVVYFTMGLPIVVTIILIGRSVSLENAGEGVKLYFATWRGSELSKGTVWQTACGQ
;
A
#
# COMPACT_ATOMS: atom_id res chain seq x y z
N MET A 1 -5.14 -30.37 26.89
CA MET A 1 -5.05 -30.22 25.42
C MET A 1 -6.34 -29.67 24.81
N ASP A 2 -7.54 -30.06 25.28
CA ASP A 2 -8.81 -29.56 24.74
C ASP A 2 -9.08 -28.06 24.96
N VAL A 3 -8.64 -27.49 26.08
CA VAL A 3 -8.76 -26.05 26.33
C VAL A 3 -7.93 -25.24 25.33
N LEU A 4 -6.69 -25.66 25.06
CA LEU A 4 -5.82 -25.03 24.05
C LEU A 4 -6.38 -25.20 22.63
N ARG A 5 -6.97 -26.36 22.32
CA ARG A 5 -7.62 -26.61 21.02
C ARG A 5 -8.89 -25.78 20.85
N LYS A 6 -9.67 -25.59 21.92
CA LYS A 6 -10.89 -24.77 21.95
C LYS A 6 -10.57 -23.28 21.86
N ILE A 7 -9.54 -22.81 22.57
CA ILE A 7 -9.02 -21.43 22.46
C ILE A 7 -8.47 -21.21 21.05
N GLY A 8 -7.64 -22.13 20.53
CA GLY A 8 -7.09 -22.03 19.18
C GLY A 8 -8.15 -22.10 18.07
N GLY A 9 -9.22 -22.87 18.26
CA GLY A 9 -10.38 -22.91 17.37
C GLY A 9 -11.27 -21.66 17.48
N TRP A 10 -11.31 -21.03 18.65
CA TRP A 10 -11.99 -19.76 18.84
C TRP A 10 -11.23 -18.60 18.20
N PHE A 11 -9.91 -18.54 18.31
CA PHE A 11 -9.10 -17.49 17.66
C PHE A 11 -8.96 -17.69 16.16
N ALA A 12 -8.78 -18.93 15.71
CA ALA A 12 -8.56 -19.27 14.30
C ALA A 12 -9.48 -20.43 13.87
N PRO A 13 -10.78 -20.19 13.67
CA PRO A 13 -11.70 -21.24 13.24
C PRO A 13 -11.31 -21.76 11.85
N PRO A 14 -11.59 -23.03 11.54
CA PRO A 14 -11.50 -23.50 10.17
C PRO A 14 -12.46 -22.71 9.28
N PRO A 15 -12.11 -22.45 8.02
CA PRO A 15 -13.00 -21.81 7.07
C PRO A 15 -14.23 -22.67 6.81
N ASN A 16 -15.34 -22.02 6.47
CA ASN A 16 -16.53 -22.71 5.98
C ASN A 16 -16.17 -23.44 4.68
N LYS A 17 -16.80 -24.58 4.41
CA LYS A 17 -16.63 -25.30 3.15
C LYS A 17 -17.83 -25.06 2.24
N ALA A 18 -17.57 -24.70 0.99
CA ALA A 18 -18.57 -24.71 -0.07
C ALA A 18 -18.88 -26.15 -0.50
N GLU A 19 -19.96 -26.34 -1.27
CA GLU A 19 -20.39 -27.66 -1.76
C GLU A 19 -19.31 -28.38 -2.59
N ASP A 20 -18.44 -27.62 -3.26
CA ASP A 20 -17.30 -28.13 -4.02
C ASP A 20 -16.05 -28.43 -3.16
N GLY A 21 -16.17 -28.37 -1.83
CA GLY A 21 -15.10 -28.65 -0.87
C GLY A 21 -14.08 -27.51 -0.69
N ARG A 22 -14.27 -26.37 -1.37
CA ARG A 22 -13.40 -25.19 -1.26
C ARG A 22 -13.69 -24.38 -0.01
N ASP A 23 -12.67 -23.69 0.48
CA ASP A 23 -12.85 -22.75 1.59
C ASP A 23 -13.68 -21.55 1.13
N ALA A 24 -14.66 -21.19 1.95
CA ALA A 24 -15.59 -20.09 1.73
C ALA A 24 -15.39 -19.02 2.80
N TRP A 25 -15.56 -17.77 2.40
CA TRP A 25 -15.50 -16.64 3.32
C TRP A 25 -16.57 -16.79 4.41
N PRO A 26 -16.24 -16.41 5.66
CA PRO A 26 -17.18 -16.51 6.77
C PRO A 26 -18.40 -15.60 6.61
N SER A 27 -18.27 -14.49 5.87
CA SER A 27 -19.38 -13.59 5.54
C SER A 27 -19.11 -12.78 4.26
N ARG A 28 -20.16 -12.26 3.62
CA ARG A 28 -20.02 -11.31 2.49
C ARG A 28 -19.25 -10.05 2.89
N ALA A 29 -19.48 -9.55 4.11
CA ALA A 29 -18.76 -8.39 4.63
C ALA A 29 -17.25 -8.67 4.76
N SER A 30 -16.84 -9.84 5.25
CA SER A 30 -15.42 -10.20 5.35
C SER A 30 -14.75 -10.29 3.98
N PHE A 31 -15.46 -10.78 2.96
CA PHE A 31 -14.98 -10.78 1.58
C PHE A 31 -14.81 -9.35 1.06
N LEU A 32 -15.84 -8.50 1.19
CA LEU A 32 -15.78 -7.11 0.72
C LEU A 32 -14.67 -6.32 1.43
N LEU A 33 -14.55 -6.44 2.75
CA LEU A 33 -13.49 -5.77 3.51
C LEU A 33 -12.10 -6.29 3.13
N ALA A 34 -11.95 -7.58 2.85
CA ALA A 34 -10.68 -8.14 2.39
C ALA A 34 -10.31 -7.59 1.00
N SER A 35 -11.27 -7.53 0.08
CA SER A 35 -11.08 -6.91 -1.24
C SER A 35 -10.76 -5.42 -1.12
N MET A 36 -11.47 -4.67 -0.28
CA MET A 36 -11.19 -3.26 -0.01
C MET A 36 -9.81 -3.05 0.60
N GLY A 37 -9.36 -3.93 1.50
CA GLY A 37 -8.01 -3.87 2.07
C GLY A 37 -6.90 -4.12 1.05
N GLY A 38 -7.20 -4.85 -0.04
CA GLY A 38 -6.30 -4.94 -1.19
C GLY A 38 -6.20 -3.65 -2.01
N CYS A 39 -7.23 -2.80 -1.96
CA CYS A 39 -7.29 -1.54 -2.72
C CYS A 39 -6.89 -0.31 -1.89
N ALA A 40 -7.07 -0.36 -0.57
CA ALA A 40 -6.76 0.73 0.34
C ALA A 40 -5.35 0.58 0.92
N GLY A 41 -4.45 1.49 0.55
CA GLY A 41 -3.06 1.47 1.02
C GLY A 41 -2.49 2.86 1.28
N MET A 42 -1.18 2.91 1.54
CA MET A 42 -0.42 4.15 1.75
C MET A 42 -0.59 5.14 0.58
N GLY A 43 -0.80 4.63 -0.64
CA GLY A 43 -1.07 5.45 -1.82
C GLY A 43 -2.30 6.34 -1.66
N ASN A 44 -3.37 5.86 -1.02
CA ASN A 44 -4.59 6.65 -0.80
C ASN A 44 -4.35 7.80 0.21
N LEU A 45 -3.42 7.63 1.15
CA LEU A 45 -3.14 8.62 2.19
C LEU A 45 -2.11 9.68 1.76
N LEU A 46 -1.14 9.31 0.92
CA LEU A 46 -0.01 10.19 0.57
C LEU A 46 0.06 10.54 -0.91
N ARG A 47 -0.10 9.55 -1.79
CA ARG A 47 0.03 9.76 -3.24
C ARG A 47 -1.20 10.49 -3.79
N TYR A 48 -2.39 10.06 -3.44
CA TYR A 48 -3.62 10.69 -3.92
C TYR A 48 -3.68 12.20 -3.58
N PRO A 49 -3.40 12.63 -2.33
CA PRO A 49 -3.31 14.07 -2.02
C PRO A 49 -2.23 14.84 -2.76
N SER A 50 -1.05 14.26 -2.91
CA SER A 50 0.02 14.91 -3.65
C SER A 50 -0.28 15.04 -5.14
N GLN A 51 -0.99 14.07 -5.75
CA GLN A 51 -1.43 14.19 -7.14
C GLN A 51 -2.43 15.33 -7.32
N VAL A 52 -3.44 15.43 -6.47
CA VAL A 52 -4.41 16.54 -6.54
C VAL A 52 -3.69 17.89 -6.37
N TYR A 53 -2.79 18.00 -5.38
CA TYR A 53 -2.01 19.20 -5.14
C TYR A 53 -1.15 19.59 -6.35
N ASN A 54 -0.34 18.65 -6.86
CA ASN A 54 0.60 18.89 -7.96
C ASN A 54 -0.10 19.17 -9.30
N ASN A 55 -1.35 18.70 -9.47
CA ASN A 55 -2.17 18.97 -10.66
C ASN A 55 -3.17 20.12 -10.45
N HIS A 56 -2.93 20.96 -9.44
CA HIS A 56 -3.63 22.21 -9.16
C HIS A 56 -5.11 22.08 -8.76
N GLY A 57 -5.47 21.04 -8.02
CA GLY A 57 -6.77 20.95 -7.36
C GLY A 57 -7.88 20.34 -8.22
N LEU A 58 -9.02 21.02 -8.30
CA LEU A 58 -10.32 20.40 -8.61
C LEU A 58 -10.40 19.78 -10.02
N GLN A 59 -9.74 20.37 -11.02
CA GLN A 59 -9.82 19.85 -12.39
C GLN A 59 -9.22 18.45 -12.56
N TRP A 60 -8.27 18.03 -11.71
CA TRP A 60 -7.68 16.69 -11.78
C TRP A 60 -8.72 15.59 -11.50
N TYR A 61 -9.78 15.91 -10.75
CA TYR A 61 -10.87 14.97 -10.48
C TYR A 61 -11.65 14.57 -11.73
N ILE A 62 -11.72 15.40 -12.77
CA ILE A 62 -12.46 15.09 -13.99
C ILE A 62 -11.84 13.87 -14.70
N PRO A 63 -10.57 13.91 -15.13
CA PRO A 63 -9.95 12.74 -15.76
C PRO A 63 -9.81 11.57 -14.78
N TYR A 64 -9.63 11.82 -13.47
CA TYR A 64 -9.56 10.76 -12.47
C TYR A 64 -10.89 9.99 -12.36
N LEU A 65 -12.00 10.68 -12.18
CA LEU A 65 -13.32 10.04 -12.11
C LEU A 65 -13.67 9.35 -13.43
N MET A 66 -13.32 9.94 -14.57
CA MET A 66 -13.47 9.28 -15.87
C MET A 66 -12.66 7.97 -15.92
N ALA A 67 -11.39 7.97 -15.52
CA ALA A 67 -10.58 6.76 -15.47
C ALA A 67 -11.17 5.71 -14.51
N VAL A 68 -11.69 6.14 -13.36
CA VAL A 68 -12.36 5.25 -12.40
C VAL A 68 -13.58 4.57 -13.02
N PHE A 69 -14.49 5.33 -13.63
CA PHE A 69 -15.74 4.78 -14.16
C PHE A 69 -15.57 4.02 -15.48
N ILE A 70 -14.67 4.47 -16.36
CA ILE A 70 -14.52 3.92 -17.72
C ILE A 70 -13.52 2.77 -17.74
N VAL A 71 -12.51 2.79 -16.86
CA VAL A 71 -11.41 1.80 -16.85
C VAL A 71 -11.42 0.98 -15.57
N ALA A 72 -11.26 1.61 -14.40
CA ALA A 72 -11.00 0.89 -13.16
C ALA A 72 -12.16 -0.01 -12.72
N ILE A 73 -13.39 0.53 -12.68
CA ILE A 73 -14.59 -0.23 -12.29
C ILE A 73 -14.86 -1.38 -13.26
N PRO A 74 -14.89 -1.17 -14.59
CA PRO A 74 -15.07 -2.28 -15.54
C PRO A 74 -14.00 -3.37 -15.42
N VAL A 75 -12.73 -2.99 -15.27
CA VAL A 75 -11.63 -3.96 -15.10
C VAL A 75 -11.77 -4.73 -13.78
N LEU A 76 -12.12 -4.05 -12.68
CA LEU A 76 -12.37 -4.70 -11.40
C LEU A 76 -13.53 -5.70 -11.48
N VAL A 77 -14.64 -5.31 -12.12
CA VAL A 77 -15.79 -6.19 -12.32
C VAL A 77 -15.41 -7.40 -13.17
N LEU A 78 -14.63 -7.20 -14.24
CA LEU A 78 -14.12 -8.28 -15.08
C LEU A 78 -13.25 -9.26 -14.28
N GLU A 79 -12.33 -8.76 -13.46
CA GLU A 79 -11.45 -9.60 -12.65
C GLU A 79 -12.23 -10.41 -11.61
N ILE A 80 -13.19 -9.78 -10.92
CA ILE A 80 -14.08 -10.46 -9.98
C ILE A 80 -14.92 -11.52 -10.72
N ALA A 81 -15.46 -11.19 -11.89
CA ALA A 81 -16.26 -12.13 -12.69
C ALA A 81 -15.44 -13.36 -13.11
N ILE A 82 -14.21 -13.17 -13.60
CA ILE A 82 -13.30 -14.28 -13.95
C ILE A 82 -13.01 -15.15 -12.72
N GLY A 83 -12.70 -14.53 -11.57
CA GLY A 83 -12.42 -15.26 -10.32
C GLY A 83 -13.62 -16.07 -9.83
N GLN A 84 -14.83 -15.50 -9.88
CA GLN A 84 -16.07 -16.17 -9.47
C GLN A 84 -16.52 -17.24 -10.47
N ALA A 85 -16.33 -17.03 -11.77
CA ALA A 85 -16.73 -17.98 -12.81
C ALA A 85 -15.87 -19.26 -12.79
N TYR A 86 -14.55 -19.11 -12.71
CA TYR A 86 -13.62 -20.25 -12.80
C TYR A 86 -13.22 -20.82 -11.43
N ARG A 87 -13.47 -20.09 -10.34
CA ARG A 87 -13.23 -20.50 -8.94
C ARG A 87 -11.84 -21.13 -8.72
N GLY A 88 -10.81 -20.56 -9.35
CA GLY A 88 -9.43 -21.04 -9.28
C GLY A 88 -8.45 -19.91 -8.98
N GLY A 89 -7.20 -20.27 -8.66
CA GLY A 89 -6.12 -19.27 -8.57
C GLY A 89 -5.89 -18.58 -9.93
N SER A 90 -5.18 -17.44 -9.93
CA SER A 90 -5.01 -16.58 -11.11
C SER A 90 -4.62 -17.36 -12.38
N VAL A 91 -3.60 -18.22 -12.30
CA VAL A 91 -3.12 -19.02 -13.44
C VAL A 91 -4.21 -19.95 -13.99
N VAL A 92 -4.95 -20.62 -13.11
CA VAL A 92 -6.02 -21.57 -13.50
C VAL A 92 -7.20 -20.82 -14.09
N ALA A 93 -7.61 -19.70 -13.48
CA ALA A 93 -8.73 -18.91 -13.95
C ALA A 93 -8.49 -18.35 -15.36
N TYR A 94 -7.32 -17.75 -15.61
CA TYR A 94 -6.96 -17.23 -16.93
C TYR A 94 -6.75 -18.34 -17.98
N ASN A 95 -6.18 -19.49 -17.59
CA ASN A 95 -6.04 -20.64 -18.49
C ASN A 95 -7.40 -21.20 -18.94
N ASN A 96 -8.39 -21.24 -18.04
CA ASN A 96 -9.73 -21.72 -18.35
C ASN A 96 -10.55 -20.71 -19.18
N LEU A 97 -10.20 -19.42 -19.12
CA LEU A 97 -10.72 -18.42 -20.05
C LEU A 97 -10.16 -18.62 -21.46
N ASN A 98 -8.84 -18.68 -21.58
CA ASN A 98 -8.15 -19.04 -22.81
C ASN A 98 -6.72 -19.50 -22.47
N GLN A 99 -6.27 -20.64 -23.02
CA GLN A 99 -4.94 -21.18 -22.75
C GLN A 99 -3.81 -20.18 -23.08
N ARG A 100 -4.01 -19.27 -24.05
CA ARG A 100 -3.05 -18.20 -24.39
C ARG A 100 -2.89 -17.14 -23.29
N LEU A 101 -3.86 -17.00 -22.39
CA LEU A 101 -3.84 -16.04 -21.28
C LEU A 101 -3.20 -16.59 -20.01
N LYS A 102 -2.67 -17.83 -20.03
CA LYS A 102 -1.95 -18.41 -18.88
C LYS A 102 -0.82 -17.50 -18.38
N GLY A 103 -0.15 -16.79 -19.30
CA GLY A 103 0.89 -15.81 -18.97
C GLY A 103 0.38 -14.65 -18.10
N THR A 104 -0.85 -14.17 -18.35
CA THR A 104 -1.49 -13.12 -17.54
C THR A 104 -1.74 -13.58 -16.10
N GLY A 105 -2.15 -14.84 -15.91
CA GLY A 105 -2.29 -15.39 -14.56
C GLY A 105 -0.96 -15.50 -13.81
N LEU A 106 0.13 -15.81 -14.53
CA LEU A 106 1.49 -15.86 -13.97
C LEU A 106 2.04 -14.46 -13.66
N SER A 107 1.75 -13.45 -14.48
CA SER A 107 2.20 -12.08 -14.23
C SER A 107 1.63 -11.53 -12.92
N LEU A 108 0.40 -11.88 -12.56
CA LEU A 108 -0.18 -11.49 -11.26
C LEU A 108 0.61 -12.07 -10.07
N LEU A 109 1.07 -13.32 -10.17
CA LEU A 109 1.94 -13.92 -9.13
C LEU A 109 3.30 -13.23 -9.08
N TYR A 110 3.88 -12.93 -10.24
CA TYR A 110 5.16 -12.23 -10.33
C TYR A 110 5.08 -10.82 -9.72
N VAL A 111 4.02 -10.06 -10.02
CA VAL A 111 3.80 -8.73 -9.41
C VAL A 111 3.73 -8.85 -7.89
N GLY A 112 2.97 -9.81 -7.35
CA GLY A 112 2.93 -10.05 -5.91
C GLY A 112 4.30 -10.38 -5.32
N PHE A 113 5.10 -11.20 -6.01
CA PHE A 113 6.45 -11.57 -5.59
C PHE A 113 7.42 -10.38 -5.57
N VAL A 114 7.35 -9.47 -6.54
CA VAL A 114 8.20 -8.26 -6.60
C VAL A 114 7.74 -7.20 -5.59
N VAL A 115 6.42 -7.04 -5.42
CA VAL A 115 5.84 -5.99 -4.58
C VAL A 115 5.99 -6.28 -3.09
N THR A 116 5.79 -7.54 -2.69
CA THR A 116 5.79 -7.92 -1.27
C THR A 116 7.09 -7.54 -0.54
N PRO A 117 8.31 -7.86 -1.05
CA PRO A 117 9.54 -7.57 -0.32
C PRO A 117 9.76 -6.09 0.00
N TYR A 118 9.55 -5.18 -0.96
CA TYR A 118 9.81 -3.76 -0.70
C TYR A 118 8.72 -3.12 0.17
N PHE A 119 7.46 -3.57 0.08
CA PHE A 119 6.42 -3.10 0.99
C PHE A 119 6.65 -3.57 2.42
N VAL A 120 7.18 -4.79 2.61
CA VAL A 120 7.56 -5.28 3.94
C VAL A 120 8.68 -4.40 4.54
N VAL A 121 9.64 -3.94 3.74
CA VAL A 121 10.67 -2.99 4.19
C VAL A 121 10.05 -1.65 4.62
N ASN A 122 9.08 -1.12 3.88
CA ASN A 122 8.36 0.10 4.30
C ASN A 122 7.66 -0.09 5.65
N LEU A 123 7.01 -1.25 5.87
CA LEU A 123 6.41 -1.58 7.16
C LEU A 123 7.46 -1.68 8.27
N ALA A 124 8.64 -2.22 7.98
CA ALA A 124 9.74 -2.29 8.94
C ALA A 124 10.21 -0.89 9.38
N TRP A 125 10.30 0.07 8.46
CA TRP A 125 10.60 1.47 8.81
C TRP A 125 9.51 2.10 9.68
N ILE A 126 8.23 1.85 9.36
CA ILE A 126 7.10 2.30 10.18
C ILE A 126 7.17 1.70 11.59
N MET A 127 7.56 0.44 11.73
CA MET A 127 7.74 -0.21 13.03
C MET A 127 8.88 0.42 13.84
N SER A 128 9.95 0.90 13.19
CA SER A 128 10.99 1.69 13.85
C SER A 128 10.42 3.01 14.39
N TYR A 129 9.64 3.76 13.59
CA TYR A 129 8.94 4.96 14.09
C TYR A 129 7.96 4.66 15.22
N PHE A 130 7.21 3.54 15.12
CA PHE A 130 6.27 3.12 16.16
C PHE A 130 6.98 2.86 17.49
N ARG A 131 8.12 2.15 17.46
CA ARG A 131 8.96 1.94 18.65
C ARG A 131 9.44 3.26 19.26
N HIS A 132 9.94 4.18 18.43
CA HIS A 132 10.44 5.49 18.88
C HIS A 132 9.32 6.44 19.33
N SER A 133 8.06 6.15 19.02
CA SER A 133 6.90 6.93 19.49
C SER A 133 6.62 6.78 20.99
N PHE A 134 7.26 5.82 21.66
CA PHE A 134 7.14 5.59 23.10
C PHE A 134 8.12 6.42 23.95
N THR A 135 8.89 7.33 23.35
CA THR A 135 9.84 8.21 24.06
C THR A 135 9.41 9.68 23.97
N SER A 136 9.65 10.45 25.03
CA SER A 136 9.42 11.90 25.07
C SER A 136 10.70 12.64 25.48
N PRO A 137 11.21 13.60 24.67
CA PRO A 137 10.67 14.09 23.39
C PRO A 137 10.79 13.05 22.26
N LEU A 138 10.03 13.27 21.18
CA LEU A 138 10.10 12.41 19.99
C LEU A 138 11.49 12.58 19.33
N PRO A 139 12.20 11.49 18.96
CA PRO A 139 13.58 11.56 18.46
C PRO A 139 13.75 12.35 17.16
N TRP A 140 12.71 12.42 16.33
CA TRP A 140 12.72 13.15 15.06
C TRP A 140 12.32 14.63 15.19
N THR A 141 12.06 15.12 16.40
CA THR A 141 11.66 16.54 16.62
C THR A 141 12.77 17.47 16.16
N GLY A 142 12.50 18.29 15.14
CA GLY A 142 13.48 19.24 14.56
C GLY A 142 14.55 18.60 13.67
N ARG A 143 14.53 17.27 13.46
CA ARG A 143 15.52 16.52 12.67
C ARG A 143 14.89 15.39 11.83
N GLY A 144 13.68 15.60 11.29
CA GLY A 144 12.90 14.53 10.66
C GLY A 144 13.60 13.82 9.50
N GLU A 145 14.20 14.58 8.59
CA GLU A 145 14.93 14.05 7.44
C GLU A 145 16.24 13.37 7.85
N GLU A 146 16.99 13.98 8.77
CA GLU A 146 18.21 13.39 9.32
C GLU A 146 17.91 12.08 10.05
N PHE A 147 16.85 12.04 10.86
CA PHE A 147 16.43 10.85 11.60
C PHE A 147 16.07 9.70 10.66
N PHE A 148 15.31 9.97 9.59
CA PHE A 148 15.04 8.94 8.59
C PHE A 148 16.34 8.43 7.97
N ASN A 149 17.17 9.33 7.44
CA ASN A 149 18.38 8.98 6.71
C ASN A 149 19.44 8.29 7.56
N ARG A 150 19.67 8.75 8.79
CA ARG A 150 20.75 8.25 9.65
C ARG A 150 20.31 7.15 10.60
N ASP A 151 19.15 7.32 11.25
CA ASP A 151 18.71 6.44 12.33
C ASP A 151 17.83 5.28 11.80
N VAL A 152 17.01 5.50 10.78
CA VAL A 152 16.08 4.48 10.25
C VAL A 152 16.69 3.66 9.10
N VAL A 153 17.20 4.34 8.07
CA VAL A 153 17.78 3.67 6.89
C VAL A 153 19.30 3.57 6.94
N ALA A 154 19.96 4.17 7.94
CA ALA A 154 21.41 4.13 8.11
C ALA A 154 22.18 4.39 6.80
N ASN A 155 21.73 5.38 6.02
CA ASN A 155 22.34 5.77 4.77
C ASN A 155 23.78 6.22 5.02
N ILE A 156 24.70 5.53 4.34
CA ILE A 156 26.10 5.95 4.26
C ILE A 156 26.18 7.09 3.26
N ASP A 157 26.94 8.13 3.61
CA ASP A 157 27.10 9.28 2.74
C ASP A 157 27.67 8.87 1.37
N PRO A 158 27.15 9.45 0.29
CA PRO A 158 27.71 9.22 -1.03
C PRO A 158 29.16 9.73 -1.08
N ILE A 159 30.02 9.00 -1.78
CA ILE A 159 31.33 9.51 -2.18
C ILE A 159 31.07 10.41 -3.39
N GLU A 160 31.15 11.72 -3.18
CA GLU A 160 30.88 12.69 -4.24
C GLU A 160 31.78 12.49 -5.45
N GLY A 161 31.16 12.49 -6.63
CA GLY A 161 31.87 12.51 -7.90
C GLY A 161 32.55 13.85 -8.15
N SER A 162 33.49 13.88 -9.09
CA SER A 162 34.16 15.12 -9.51
C SER A 162 33.99 15.36 -11.00
N LEU A 163 33.86 16.63 -11.36
CA LEU A 163 33.91 17.11 -12.74
C LEU A 163 35.33 17.60 -13.07
N SER A 164 35.67 17.64 -14.35
CA SER A 164 36.87 18.33 -14.83
C SER A 164 36.81 19.82 -14.48
N ALA A 165 37.97 20.47 -14.35
CA ALA A 165 38.09 21.86 -13.90
C ALA A 165 37.32 22.88 -14.79
N ASP A 166 37.06 22.50 -16.03
CA ASP A 166 36.29 23.21 -17.04
C ASP A 166 34.80 22.79 -17.10
N GLY A 167 34.38 21.83 -16.28
CA GLY A 167 33.01 21.30 -16.22
C GLY A 167 32.59 20.48 -17.45
N SER A 168 33.51 20.19 -18.37
CA SER A 168 33.21 19.58 -19.67
C SER A 168 33.08 18.06 -19.63
N SER A 169 33.63 17.41 -18.60
CA SER A 169 33.65 15.95 -18.47
C SER A 169 33.53 15.51 -17.01
N VAL A 170 32.90 14.35 -16.80
CA VAL A 170 32.80 13.70 -15.48
C VAL A 170 34.08 12.89 -15.26
N LEU A 171 34.86 13.24 -14.24
CA LEU A 171 36.09 12.51 -13.87
C LEU A 171 35.74 11.29 -13.01
N ASN A 172 34.85 11.47 -12.04
CA ASN A 172 34.37 10.39 -11.17
C ASN A 172 32.86 10.51 -10.99
N TYR A 173 32.15 9.39 -11.07
CA TYR A 173 30.72 9.32 -10.73
C TYR A 173 30.55 9.17 -9.22
N THR A 174 29.48 9.77 -8.68
CA THR A 174 29.10 9.61 -7.28
C THR A 174 28.87 8.14 -6.95
N GLN A 175 29.57 7.63 -5.94
CA GLN A 175 29.46 6.24 -5.52
C GLN A 175 28.63 6.14 -4.24
N TYR A 176 27.80 5.10 -4.16
CA TYR A 176 27.00 4.77 -2.99
C TYR A 176 27.52 3.45 -2.38
N PRO A 177 28.58 3.51 -1.56
CA PRO A 177 29.28 2.31 -1.09
C PRO A 177 28.48 1.51 -0.04
N GLY A 178 27.40 2.07 0.49
CA GLY A 178 26.66 1.48 1.60
C GLY A 178 25.65 0.42 1.18
N THR A 179 26.06 -0.85 1.20
CA THR A 179 25.13 -1.98 1.28
C THR A 179 25.36 -2.73 2.60
N ALA A 180 24.78 -2.21 3.68
CA ALA A 180 24.78 -2.88 4.99
C ALA A 180 23.41 -3.50 5.27
N LEU A 181 23.41 -4.71 5.85
CA LEU A 181 22.19 -5.31 6.37
C LEU A 181 21.86 -4.65 7.71
N ILE A 182 20.81 -3.84 7.74
CA ILE A 182 20.37 -3.17 8.96
C ILE A 182 19.63 -4.19 9.83
N GLY A 183 20.21 -4.52 10.98
CA GLY A 183 19.67 -5.55 11.88
C GLY A 183 18.26 -5.24 12.36
N GLU A 184 17.96 -3.99 12.72
CA GLU A 184 16.63 -3.57 13.16
C GLU A 184 15.59 -3.71 12.04
N THR A 185 15.86 -3.18 10.84
CA THR A 185 14.97 -3.32 9.67
C THR A 185 14.75 -4.79 9.32
N THR A 186 15.79 -5.62 9.38
CA THR A 186 15.69 -7.06 9.12
C THR A 186 14.82 -7.76 10.16
N GLY A 187 15.00 -7.42 11.44
CA GLY A 187 14.19 -7.95 12.53
C GLY A 187 12.71 -7.59 12.40
N TRP A 188 12.42 -6.32 12.10
CA TRP A 188 11.04 -5.89 11.85
C TRP A 188 10.43 -6.51 10.60
N ALA A 189 11.19 -6.65 9.51
CA ALA A 189 10.74 -7.33 8.29
C ALA A 189 10.40 -8.81 8.56
N ALA A 190 11.25 -9.53 9.30
CA ALA A 190 10.98 -10.90 9.70
C ALA A 190 9.73 -11.01 10.59
N PHE A 191 9.55 -10.06 11.52
CA PHE A 191 8.35 -9.97 12.33
C PHE A 191 7.08 -9.70 11.49
N THR A 192 7.15 -8.80 10.51
CA THR A 192 6.05 -8.53 9.58
C THR A 192 5.69 -9.77 8.76
N PHE A 193 6.68 -10.50 8.22
CA PHE A 193 6.42 -11.76 7.53
C PHE A 193 5.77 -12.82 8.44
N PHE A 194 6.22 -12.89 9.69
CA PHE A 194 5.60 -13.76 10.69
C PHE A 194 4.13 -13.38 10.94
N LEU A 195 3.82 -12.09 11.10
CA LEU A 195 2.44 -11.63 11.26
C LEU A 195 1.58 -11.88 10.01
N MET A 196 2.14 -11.70 8.82
CA MET A 196 1.46 -12.06 7.57
C MET A 196 1.13 -13.55 7.53
N TRP A 197 2.10 -14.41 7.85
CA TRP A 197 1.88 -15.85 7.93
C TRP A 197 0.79 -16.20 8.95
N VAL A 198 0.85 -15.64 10.17
CA VAL A 198 -0.20 -15.81 11.19
C VAL A 198 -1.57 -15.35 10.68
N SER A 199 -1.64 -14.33 9.82
CA SER A 199 -2.91 -13.81 9.31
C SER A 199 -3.54 -14.67 8.20
N ILE A 200 -2.77 -15.54 7.55
CA ILE A 200 -3.21 -16.31 6.37
C ILE A 200 -3.10 -17.83 6.50
N PHE A 201 -2.36 -18.38 7.48
CA PHE A 201 -2.04 -19.82 7.52
C PHE A 201 -3.26 -20.75 7.67
N ARG A 202 -4.39 -20.25 8.18
CA ARG A 202 -5.68 -20.98 8.23
C ARG A 202 -6.67 -20.58 7.13
N GLY A 203 -6.18 -19.91 6.09
CA GLY A 203 -6.98 -19.48 4.96
C GLY A 203 -7.99 -18.39 5.30
N VAL A 204 -9.04 -18.31 4.47
CA VAL A 204 -10.02 -17.20 4.46
C VAL A 204 -10.83 -17.06 5.76
N GLY A 205 -10.91 -18.11 6.58
CA GLY A 205 -11.59 -18.06 7.88
C GLY A 205 -10.88 -17.14 8.88
N LEU A 206 -9.55 -17.28 9.01
CA LEU A 206 -8.74 -16.43 9.88
C LEU A 206 -8.50 -15.06 9.25
N THR A 207 -8.16 -15.03 7.96
CA THR A 207 -7.96 -13.77 7.23
C THR A 207 -9.19 -12.88 7.29
N GLY A 208 -10.39 -13.45 7.14
CA GLY A 208 -11.65 -12.71 7.23
C GLY A 208 -11.89 -12.07 8.60
N ARG A 209 -11.29 -12.59 9.69
CA ARG A 209 -11.37 -11.98 11.02
C ARG A 209 -10.31 -10.89 11.23
N VAL A 210 -9.07 -11.18 10.82
CA VAL A 210 -7.96 -10.22 10.89
C VAL A 210 -8.32 -8.94 10.13
N VAL A 211 -8.97 -9.08 8.97
CA VAL A 211 -9.42 -7.96 8.13
C VAL A 211 -10.29 -6.94 8.86
N TYR A 212 -11.16 -7.36 9.78
CA TYR A 212 -11.98 -6.40 10.54
C TYR A 212 -11.11 -5.47 11.39
N PHE A 213 -10.03 -6.00 11.96
CA PHE A 213 -9.09 -5.19 12.73
C PHE A 213 -8.21 -4.33 11.81
N THR A 214 -7.60 -4.94 10.79
CA THR A 214 -6.66 -4.24 9.91
C THR A 214 -7.33 -3.18 9.03
N MET A 215 -8.63 -3.28 8.75
CA MET A 215 -9.41 -2.23 8.08
C MET A 215 -10.10 -1.26 9.04
N GLY A 216 -10.60 -1.76 10.17
CA GLY A 216 -11.29 -0.92 11.15
C GLY A 216 -10.37 0.12 11.77
N LEU A 217 -9.15 -0.27 12.15
CA LEU A 217 -8.20 0.62 12.83
C LEU A 217 -7.78 1.82 11.96
N PRO A 218 -7.37 1.65 10.68
CA PRO A 218 -7.09 2.79 9.81
C PRO A 218 -8.26 3.76 9.67
N ILE A 219 -9.50 3.27 9.55
CA ILE A 219 -10.69 4.13 9.45
C ILE A 219 -10.84 5.00 10.71
N VAL A 220 -10.72 4.39 11.89
CA VAL A 220 -10.80 5.10 13.17
C VAL A 220 -9.69 6.15 13.30
N VAL A 221 -8.44 5.75 13.00
CA VAL A 221 -7.29 6.67 13.04
C VAL A 221 -7.47 7.82 12.06
N THR A 222 -7.93 7.56 10.83
CA THR A 222 -8.20 8.60 9.84
C THR A 222 -9.25 9.59 10.34
N ILE A 223 -10.33 9.14 10.97
CA ILE A 223 -11.35 10.05 11.55
C ILE A 223 -10.75 10.95 12.62
N ILE A 224 -9.93 10.38 13.53
CA ILE A 224 -9.25 11.14 14.59
C ILE A 224 -8.29 12.18 13.97
N LEU A 225 -7.50 11.77 12.97
CA LEU A 225 -6.56 12.64 12.29
C LEU A 225 -7.28 13.76 11.53
N ILE A 226 -8.39 13.48 10.83
CA ILE A 226 -9.21 14.51 10.19
C ILE A 226 -9.71 15.51 11.23
N GLY A 227 -10.27 15.02 12.34
CA GLY A 227 -10.75 15.88 13.43
C GLY A 227 -9.64 16.78 13.99
N ARG A 228 -8.43 16.24 14.19
CA ARG A 228 -7.28 17.05 14.60
C ARG A 228 -6.86 18.03 13.50
N SER A 229 -6.75 17.60 12.26
CA SER A 229 -6.32 18.42 11.12
C SER A 229 -7.22 19.63 10.90
N VAL A 230 -8.54 19.48 11.01
CA VAL A 230 -9.48 20.62 10.85
C VAL A 230 -9.49 21.57 12.05
N SER A 231 -9.00 21.12 13.21
CA SER A 231 -8.84 21.96 14.41
C SER A 231 -7.58 22.82 14.41
N LEU A 232 -6.66 22.59 13.48
CA LEU A 232 -5.41 23.35 13.37
C LEU A 232 -5.66 24.72 12.75
N GLU A 233 -4.84 25.69 13.17
CA GLU A 233 -4.83 27.01 12.54
C GLU A 233 -4.51 26.88 11.05
N ASN A 234 -5.16 27.71 10.22
CA ASN A 234 -5.02 27.72 8.76
C ASN A 234 -5.42 26.43 8.02
N ALA A 235 -6.09 25.46 8.68
CA ALA A 235 -6.57 24.24 8.01
C ALA A 235 -7.47 24.52 6.80
N GLY A 236 -8.24 25.61 6.84
CA GLY A 236 -9.11 26.04 5.74
C GLY A 236 -8.35 26.34 4.43
N GLU A 237 -7.09 26.79 4.49
CA GLU A 237 -6.31 27.07 3.28
C GLU A 237 -5.93 25.79 2.53
N GLY A 238 -5.59 24.72 3.25
CA GLY A 238 -5.35 23.41 2.64
C GLY A 238 -6.60 22.86 1.95
N VAL A 239 -7.76 22.98 2.60
CA VAL A 239 -9.05 22.55 2.03
C VAL A 239 -9.43 23.37 0.80
N LYS A 240 -9.25 24.70 0.83
CA LYS A 240 -9.48 25.58 -0.32
C LYS A 240 -8.57 25.22 -1.48
N LEU A 241 -7.30 24.93 -1.22
CA LEU A 241 -6.39 24.51 -2.28
C LEU A 241 -6.89 23.24 -2.96
N TYR A 242 -7.45 22.32 -2.19
CA TYR A 242 -7.94 21.04 -2.69
C TYR A 242 -9.26 21.14 -3.48
N PHE A 243 -10.23 21.91 -2.97
CA PHE A 243 -11.61 21.93 -3.49
C PHE A 243 -12.05 23.25 -4.13
N ALA A 244 -11.35 24.35 -3.88
CA ALA A 244 -11.74 25.69 -4.37
C ALA A 244 -10.82 26.23 -5.47
N THR A 245 -9.67 25.60 -5.74
CA THR A 245 -8.81 26.01 -6.87
C THR A 245 -9.26 25.31 -8.15
N TRP A 246 -9.54 26.12 -9.18
CA TRP A 246 -9.91 25.66 -10.52
C TRP A 246 -8.99 26.27 -11.56
N ARG A 247 -8.32 25.42 -12.33
CA ARG A 247 -7.48 25.80 -13.48
C ARG A 247 -7.85 24.96 -14.70
N GLY A 248 -8.96 25.31 -15.35
CA GLY A 248 -9.48 24.58 -16.50
C GLY A 248 -8.49 24.46 -17.68
N SER A 249 -7.54 25.40 -17.82
CA SER A 249 -6.49 25.33 -18.84
C SER A 249 -5.60 24.08 -18.70
N GLU A 250 -5.44 23.54 -17.49
CA GLU A 250 -4.63 22.34 -17.24
C GLU A 250 -5.23 21.09 -17.88
N LEU A 251 -6.54 21.04 -18.14
CA LEU A 251 -7.20 19.91 -18.81
C LEU A 251 -6.76 19.73 -20.26
N SER A 252 -6.21 20.77 -20.89
CA SER A 252 -5.63 20.68 -22.23
C SER A 252 -4.28 19.95 -22.23
N LYS A 253 -3.63 19.81 -21.08
CA LYS A 253 -2.32 19.15 -20.95
C LYS A 253 -2.52 17.66 -20.74
N GLY A 254 -1.86 16.85 -21.58
CA GLY A 254 -1.88 15.39 -21.45
C GLY A 254 -1.32 14.88 -20.12
N THR A 255 -0.48 15.65 -19.44
CA THR A 255 0.10 15.28 -18.14
C THR A 255 -0.96 15.08 -17.06
N VAL A 256 -2.00 15.90 -17.00
CA VAL A 256 -3.08 15.77 -16.00
C VAL A 256 -3.88 14.49 -16.23
N TRP A 257 -4.12 14.12 -17.50
CA TRP A 257 -4.78 12.87 -17.86
C TRP A 257 -3.93 11.65 -17.54
N GLN A 258 -2.62 11.73 -17.81
CA GLN A 258 -1.67 10.67 -17.50
C GLN A 258 -1.55 10.45 -15.99
N THR A 259 -1.42 11.53 -15.20
CA THR A 259 -1.32 11.43 -13.74
C THR A 259 -2.61 10.93 -13.11
N ALA A 260 -3.77 11.33 -13.64
CA ALA A 260 -5.07 10.88 -13.18
C ALA A 260 -5.33 9.40 -13.51
N CYS A 261 -5.01 8.94 -14.71
CA CYS A 261 -5.17 7.54 -15.10
C CYS A 261 -4.12 6.63 -14.44
N GLY A 262 -2.94 7.15 -14.14
CA GLY A 262 -1.88 6.43 -13.43
C GLY A 262 -2.04 6.39 -11.90
N GLN A 263 -3.12 6.98 -11.36
CA GLN A 263 -3.47 6.97 -9.94
C GLN A 263 -4.59 5.97 -9.68
#